data_AF-A0A7C6A4R8-F1
#
_entry.id   AF-A0A7C6A4R8-F1
#
_cell.length_a   1.000
_cell.length_b   1.000
_cell.length_c   1.000
_cell.angle_alpha   90.00
_cell.angle_beta   90.00
_cell.angle_gamma   90.00
#
_symmetry.space_group_name_H-M   'P 1'
#
loop_
_entity.id
_entity.type
_entity.pdbx_description
1 polymer ?
#
loop_
_entity_poly.entity_id
_entity_poly.type
_entity_poly.pdbx_seq_one_letter_code
_entity_poly.pdbx_strand_id
1 'polypeptide(L)'
;MLRNPALWFLLLASVGPPVQIQARVYPYRWVYVSRNLQSDQHVRDIEWIAATAAQHGLNGLVLAAGLDRLDLQPPAYFERLRQVQEICRRYELELIPIIFSAGYGSSVLAHDRNLAEGLPVRNALFVASGQEARLVPDPPPQLLNGGMEDYDGHRLRAYRLQDQPGQVTFVDTEIFHSGAASLRFENFTSNASGHGRLMQEIAVQPYRCYRVSFWLKTDSLWPPSAFRLQVLGLDGRALAPWNPQAPSTTDWRRFTWGFNSADRDRVRIYLGVWGGRSGRFWLDDLEIEEVGLLNLLRRPGTPVSVRSEESGLEYEEGSDFAPLADPNLNFRFDHQPPVIRLLPGTRIREGERLRVDYYHGMAVNDGQVSVCMSEPKLYEIWREQVRLIRETLGPLRFFLLSMDEIRAGGSCLACKRRGLSMAQILGDCITRQFEMLREANPEAEIFAWSDMLDPNHNARADYYLVDGDYTGSWLHVPRELGIVTWYYQKRRESLAHFSSLGFRTLAGAYYDGDDLENPRGWLEALDEVPGAVGIMYTTWQNKYDLLAEFGDLVSNPR
;
A
#
# COMPACT_ATOMS: atom_id res chain seq x y z
N MET A 1 9.61 -85.60 21.31
CA MET A 1 8.52 -85.45 22.29
C MET A 1 8.35 -83.97 22.59
N LEU A 2 7.13 -83.43 22.38
CA LEU A 2 6.40 -82.40 23.17
C LEU A 2 7.21 -81.21 23.75
N ARG A 3 6.88 -79.91 23.69
CA ARG A 3 5.71 -79.10 23.30
C ARG A 3 6.19 -77.62 23.30
N ASN A 4 5.54 -76.78 22.48
CA ASN A 4 5.57 -75.30 22.51
C ASN A 4 4.99 -74.74 23.83
N PRO A 5 5.16 -73.46 24.25
CA PRO A 5 4.71 -72.30 23.45
C PRO A 5 5.53 -70.99 23.54
N ALA A 6 5.20 -70.12 22.58
CA ALA A 6 5.65 -68.75 22.37
C ALA A 6 5.22 -67.75 23.46
N LEU A 7 6.05 -66.74 23.73
CA LEU A 7 5.66 -65.49 24.38
C LEU A 7 5.53 -64.39 23.32
N TRP A 8 4.29 -63.91 23.13
CA TRP A 8 3.99 -62.66 22.44
C TRP A 8 3.87 -61.56 23.50
N PHE A 9 4.71 -60.52 23.42
CA PHE A 9 4.49 -59.27 24.16
C PHE A 9 3.59 -58.36 23.31
N LEU A 10 2.32 -58.24 23.70
CA LEU A 10 1.40 -57.21 23.23
C LEU A 10 1.67 -55.92 24.01
N LEU A 11 2.35 -54.96 23.39
CA LEU A 11 2.33 -53.57 23.83
C LEU A 11 0.98 -52.97 23.38
N LEU A 12 0.02 -52.92 24.30
CA LEU A 12 -1.19 -52.12 24.16
C LEU A 12 -0.78 -50.64 24.24
N ALA A 13 -0.65 -49.99 23.08
CA ALA A 13 -0.69 -48.54 23.01
C ALA A 13 -2.10 -48.10 23.45
N SER A 14 -2.20 -47.49 24.63
CA SER A 14 -3.41 -46.81 25.07
C SER A 14 -3.63 -45.60 24.17
N VAL A 15 -4.44 -45.76 23.13
CA VAL A 15 -5.02 -44.64 22.41
C VAL A 15 -5.99 -43.98 23.39
N GLY A 16 -5.57 -42.88 24.01
CA GLY A 16 -6.47 -42.04 24.79
C GLY A 16 -7.63 -41.59 23.89
N PRO A 17 -8.83 -41.35 24.45
CA PRO A 17 -9.93 -40.82 23.66
C PRO A 17 -9.47 -39.50 23.00
N PRO A 18 -9.95 -39.20 21.77
CA PRO A 18 -9.71 -37.89 21.18
C PRO A 18 -10.20 -36.84 22.19
N VAL A 19 -9.32 -35.91 22.56
CA VAL A 19 -9.73 -34.74 23.33
C VAL A 19 -10.75 -34.02 22.47
N GLN A 20 -12.03 -34.11 22.84
CA GLN A 20 -13.04 -33.18 22.34
C GLN A 20 -12.63 -31.82 22.86
N ILE A 21 -11.97 -31.03 22.00
CA ILE A 21 -11.76 -29.60 22.26
C ILE A 21 -13.16 -29.00 22.27
N GLN A 22 -13.66 -28.72 23.47
CA GLN A 22 -14.94 -28.06 23.66
C GLN A 22 -14.81 -26.68 23.03
N ALA A 23 -15.74 -26.35 22.12
CA ALA A 23 -15.64 -25.13 21.34
C ALA A 23 -15.53 -23.90 22.24
N ARG A 24 -14.50 -23.09 21.98
CA ARG A 24 -14.15 -21.95 22.83
C ARG A 24 -14.91 -20.71 22.36
N VAL A 25 -15.60 -20.06 23.31
CA VAL A 25 -16.03 -18.66 23.13
C VAL A 25 -14.83 -17.78 23.44
N TYR A 26 -14.33 -17.05 22.44
CA TYR A 26 -13.16 -16.20 22.60
C TYR A 26 -13.50 -14.93 23.38
N PRO A 27 -12.61 -14.43 24.26
CA PRO A 27 -12.89 -13.24 25.07
C PRO A 27 -13.05 -11.97 24.23
N TYR A 28 -12.37 -11.84 23.09
CA TYR A 28 -12.46 -10.65 22.22
C TYR A 28 -13.28 -10.98 20.97
N ARG A 29 -14.45 -10.37 20.85
CA ARG A 29 -15.39 -10.58 19.75
C ARG A 29 -15.77 -9.20 19.22
N TRP A 30 -15.06 -8.76 18.19
CA TRP A 30 -15.08 -7.36 17.77
C TRP A 30 -15.81 -7.14 16.45
N VAL A 31 -16.21 -5.90 16.18
CA VAL A 31 -16.67 -5.43 14.88
C VAL A 31 -15.81 -4.25 14.41
N TYR A 32 -15.42 -4.27 13.14
CA TYR A 32 -14.74 -3.16 12.47
C TYR A 32 -15.73 -2.20 11.82
N VAL A 33 -15.54 -0.90 12.08
CA VAL A 33 -16.40 0.17 11.57
C VAL A 33 -15.59 1.29 10.94
N SER A 34 -15.83 1.54 9.66
CA SER A 34 -15.21 2.64 8.90
C SER A 34 -16.21 3.76 8.65
N ARG A 35 -16.11 4.83 9.45
CA ARG A 35 -16.97 6.01 9.38
C ARG A 35 -16.19 7.23 9.85
N ASN A 36 -15.90 8.17 8.95
CA ASN A 36 -15.06 9.34 9.23
C ASN A 36 -15.70 10.45 10.08
N LEU A 37 -16.91 10.22 10.62
CA LEU A 37 -17.70 11.14 11.45
C LEU A 37 -17.93 12.55 10.87
N GLN A 38 -17.90 12.70 9.54
CA GLN A 38 -18.19 13.98 8.88
C GLN A 38 -19.69 14.29 8.78
N SER A 39 -20.58 13.33 9.09
CA SER A 39 -22.03 13.50 9.03
C SER A 39 -22.74 12.83 10.21
N ASP A 40 -23.95 13.29 10.54
CA ASP A 40 -24.77 12.68 11.59
C ASP A 40 -25.28 11.29 11.19
N GLN A 41 -25.33 11.00 9.88
CA GLN A 41 -25.63 9.66 9.38
C GLN A 41 -24.58 8.65 9.84
N HIS A 42 -23.32 9.05 9.93
CA HIS A 42 -22.26 8.17 10.42
C HIS A 42 -22.47 7.76 11.87
N VAL A 43 -22.97 8.67 12.72
CA VAL A 43 -23.30 8.34 14.12
C VAL A 43 -24.47 7.37 14.17
N ARG A 44 -25.51 7.57 13.35
CA ARG A 44 -26.66 6.66 13.26
C ARG A 44 -26.25 5.26 12.77
N ASP A 45 -25.38 5.18 11.77
CA ASP A 45 -24.85 3.91 11.28
C ASP A 45 -24.08 3.18 12.39
N ILE A 46 -23.21 3.90 13.11
CA ILE A 46 -22.45 3.35 14.24
C ILE A 46 -23.39 2.88 15.36
N GLU A 47 -24.45 3.64 15.67
CA GLU A 47 -25.43 3.25 16.69
C GLU A 47 -26.15 1.95 16.32
N TRP A 48 -26.57 1.80 15.07
CA TRP A 48 -27.20 0.57 14.59
C TRP A 48 -26.23 -0.63 14.62
N ILE A 49 -24.98 -0.42 14.20
CA ILE A 49 -23.93 -1.45 14.27
C ILE A 49 -23.67 -1.85 15.72
N ALA A 50 -23.52 -0.87 16.63
CA ALA A 50 -23.24 -1.10 18.04
C ALA A 50 -24.39 -1.85 18.72
N ALA A 51 -25.64 -1.46 18.45
CA ALA A 51 -26.82 -2.15 18.98
C ALA A 51 -26.86 -3.61 18.52
N THR A 52 -26.66 -3.85 17.23
CA THR A 52 -26.65 -5.21 16.64
C THR A 52 -25.50 -6.04 17.23
N ALA A 53 -24.29 -5.48 17.27
CA ALA A 53 -23.12 -6.14 17.81
C ALA A 53 -23.33 -6.58 19.28
N ALA A 54 -23.82 -5.68 20.13
CA ALA A 54 -24.06 -5.97 21.54
C ALA A 54 -25.19 -6.99 21.75
N GLN A 55 -26.28 -6.88 20.99
CA GLN A 55 -27.39 -7.84 21.04
C GLN A 55 -26.94 -9.27 20.71
N HIS A 56 -25.95 -9.41 19.83
CA HIS A 56 -25.41 -10.69 19.38
C HIS A 56 -24.05 -11.04 20.05
N GLY A 57 -23.76 -10.44 21.21
CA GLY A 57 -22.67 -10.87 22.10
C GLY A 57 -21.26 -10.41 21.73
N LEU A 58 -21.10 -9.55 20.73
CA LEU A 58 -19.85 -8.84 20.46
C LEU A 58 -19.60 -7.80 21.57
N ASN A 59 -18.33 -7.50 21.84
CA ASN A 59 -17.93 -6.70 22.99
C ASN A 59 -16.88 -5.61 22.69
N GLY A 60 -16.55 -5.40 21.41
CA GLY A 60 -15.64 -4.33 21.01
C GLY A 60 -15.97 -3.77 19.65
N LEU A 61 -15.77 -2.47 19.48
CA LEU A 61 -15.97 -1.72 18.26
C LEU A 61 -14.66 -1.06 17.85
N VAL A 62 -14.04 -1.60 16.81
CA VAL A 62 -12.85 -1.02 16.17
C VAL A 62 -13.30 0.11 15.25
N LEU A 63 -12.88 1.33 15.53
CA LEU A 63 -13.35 2.53 14.84
C LEU A 63 -12.25 3.17 13.97
N ALA A 64 -12.40 3.06 12.65
CA ALA A 64 -11.64 3.81 11.67
C ALA A 64 -12.35 5.14 11.35
N ALA A 65 -12.01 6.18 12.11
CA ALA A 65 -12.61 7.52 11.95
C ALA A 65 -11.57 8.66 11.82
N GLY A 66 -10.27 8.34 11.72
CA GLY A 66 -9.20 9.34 11.65
C GLY A 66 -8.88 9.95 13.02
N LEU A 67 -8.79 9.09 14.04
CA LEU A 67 -8.43 9.46 15.42
C LEU A 67 -6.94 9.78 15.59
N ASP A 68 -6.14 9.66 14.53
CA ASP A 68 -4.72 10.01 14.47
C ASP A 68 -4.45 11.31 13.70
N ARG A 69 -5.44 12.22 13.70
CA ARG A 69 -5.36 13.60 13.16
C ARG A 69 -6.38 14.54 13.80
N LEU A 70 -6.64 14.38 15.10
CA LEU A 70 -7.67 15.09 15.86
C LEU A 70 -7.49 16.62 15.83
N ASP A 71 -6.26 17.10 15.89
CA ASP A 71 -5.91 18.53 15.81
C ASP A 71 -6.37 19.20 14.50
N LEU A 72 -6.61 18.42 13.45
CA LEU A 72 -7.11 18.89 12.16
C LEU A 72 -8.64 18.74 12.01
N GLN A 73 -9.35 18.22 13.01
CA GLN A 73 -10.78 17.95 12.94
C GLN A 73 -11.62 19.18 13.37
N PRO A 74 -12.79 19.41 12.75
CA PRO A 74 -13.66 20.51 13.12
C PRO A 74 -14.42 20.24 14.44
N PRO A 75 -14.93 21.26 15.15
CA PRO A 75 -15.68 21.06 16.40
C PRO A 75 -16.86 20.07 16.30
N ALA A 76 -17.56 20.04 15.17
CA ALA A 76 -18.67 19.11 14.94
C ALA A 76 -18.23 17.63 14.92
N TYR A 77 -16.97 17.34 14.55
CA TYR A 77 -16.41 16.00 14.63
C TYR A 77 -16.31 15.54 16.09
N PHE A 78 -15.83 16.40 16.99
CA PHE A 78 -15.68 16.08 18.42
C PHE A 78 -17.02 15.86 19.12
N GLU A 79 -18.07 16.57 18.72
CA GLU A 79 -19.43 16.30 19.20
C GLU A 79 -19.89 14.88 18.81
N ARG A 80 -19.71 14.50 17.55
CA ARG A 80 -20.06 13.16 17.07
C ARG A 80 -19.21 12.07 17.70
N LEU A 81 -17.92 12.33 17.91
CA LEU A 81 -17.03 11.40 18.59
C LEU A 81 -17.47 11.14 20.03
N ARG A 82 -17.91 12.17 20.76
CA ARG A 82 -18.50 12.01 22.10
C ARG A 82 -19.82 11.22 22.07
N GLN A 83 -20.65 11.44 21.07
CA GLN A 83 -21.87 10.63 20.88
C GLN A 83 -21.54 9.16 20.63
N VAL A 84 -20.53 8.87 19.81
CA VAL A 84 -20.05 7.50 19.58
C VAL A 84 -19.51 6.87 20.86
N GLN A 85 -18.76 7.62 21.67
CA GLN A 85 -18.31 7.15 22.98
C GLN A 85 -19.49 6.79 23.91
N GLU A 86 -20.54 7.61 23.93
CA GLU A 86 -21.77 7.35 24.68
C GLU A 86 -22.49 6.09 24.17
N ILE A 87 -22.59 5.92 22.86
CA ILE A 87 -23.16 4.74 22.22
C ILE A 87 -22.41 3.48 22.67
N CYS A 88 -21.08 3.47 22.56
CA CYS A 88 -20.28 2.33 22.99
C CYS A 88 -20.49 2.02 24.47
N ARG A 89 -20.55 3.04 25.34
CA ARG A 89 -20.82 2.84 26.78
C ARG A 89 -22.20 2.26 27.04
N ARG A 90 -23.23 2.75 26.34
CA ARG A 90 -24.62 2.29 26.48
C ARG A 90 -24.76 0.82 26.10
N TYR A 91 -24.06 0.40 25.05
CA TYR A 91 -24.09 -0.98 24.54
C TYR A 91 -22.98 -1.86 25.11
N GLU A 92 -22.25 -1.40 26.14
CA GLU A 92 -21.16 -2.13 26.80
C GLU A 92 -20.08 -2.64 25.82
N LEU A 93 -19.81 -1.87 24.76
CA LEU A 93 -18.75 -2.14 23.80
C LEU A 93 -17.49 -1.35 24.16
N GLU A 94 -16.35 -2.02 24.14
CA GLU A 94 -15.05 -1.35 24.19
C GLU A 94 -14.87 -0.52 22.91
N LEU A 95 -14.59 0.78 23.04
CA LEU A 95 -14.23 1.64 21.91
C LEU A 95 -12.74 1.48 21.61
N ILE A 96 -12.42 0.99 20.41
CA ILE A 96 -11.05 0.63 20.02
C ILE A 96 -10.63 1.48 18.82
N PRO A 97 -9.84 2.55 19.01
CA PRO A 97 -9.31 3.32 17.89
C PRO A 97 -8.37 2.45 17.04
N ILE A 98 -8.59 2.45 15.71
CA ILE A 98 -7.55 2.05 14.76
C ILE A 98 -6.81 3.29 14.28
N ILE A 99 -5.50 3.35 14.55
CA ILE A 99 -4.68 4.57 14.43
C ILE A 99 -3.25 4.25 13.98
N PHE A 100 -2.50 5.28 13.60
CA PHE A 100 -1.05 5.25 13.36
C PHE A 100 -0.65 4.33 12.22
N SER A 101 -1.01 4.74 11.01
CA SER A 101 -0.57 4.04 9.80
C SER A 101 0.74 4.59 9.24
N ALA A 102 1.67 3.68 8.96
CA ALA A 102 2.84 3.97 8.12
C ALA A 102 2.59 3.69 6.63
N GLY A 103 1.70 2.74 6.31
CA GLY A 103 1.37 2.35 4.94
C GLY A 103 0.37 3.31 4.29
N TYR A 104 -0.74 3.58 4.97
CA TYR A 104 -1.78 4.55 4.59
C TYR A 104 -1.55 5.90 5.29
N GLY A 105 -0.52 6.64 4.86
CA GLY A 105 -0.01 7.83 5.55
C GLY A 105 -0.92 9.07 5.62
N SER A 106 -2.18 9.01 5.19
CA SER A 106 -3.00 10.20 4.95
C SER A 106 -3.17 11.12 6.17
N SER A 107 -3.22 10.56 7.39
CA SER A 107 -3.35 11.35 8.61
C SER A 107 -2.09 12.19 8.87
N VAL A 108 -0.91 11.58 8.74
CA VAL A 108 0.38 12.27 8.90
C VAL A 108 0.60 13.26 7.75
N LEU A 109 0.34 12.85 6.51
CA LEU A 109 0.56 13.68 5.32
C LEU A 109 -0.39 14.89 5.23
N ALA A 110 -1.50 14.89 5.99
CA ALA A 110 -2.35 16.07 6.14
C ALA A 110 -1.66 17.20 6.94
N HIS A 111 -0.71 16.86 7.83
CA HIS A 111 0.10 17.84 8.56
C HIS A 111 1.30 18.27 7.74
N ASP A 112 1.97 17.31 7.10
CA ASP A 112 3.14 17.58 6.27
C ASP A 112 3.35 16.50 5.20
N ARG A 113 3.09 16.87 3.95
CA ARG A 113 3.30 15.99 2.79
C ARG A 113 4.76 15.61 2.59
N ASN A 114 5.71 16.38 3.14
CA ASN A 114 7.12 16.03 3.07
C ASN A 114 7.47 14.83 3.93
N LEU A 115 6.56 14.24 4.72
CA LEU A 115 6.84 13.03 5.50
C LEU A 115 6.69 11.72 4.72
N ALA A 116 6.30 11.77 3.45
CA ALA A 116 6.24 10.60 2.57
C ALA A 116 7.60 9.89 2.45
N GLU A 117 7.61 8.57 2.24
CA GLU A 117 8.84 7.87 1.87
C GLU A 117 9.44 8.48 0.59
N GLY A 118 10.75 8.71 0.60
CA GLY A 118 11.44 9.39 -0.49
C GLY A 118 12.29 8.44 -1.31
N LEU A 119 11.95 8.28 -2.58
CA LEU A 119 12.72 7.50 -3.55
C LEU A 119 13.86 8.36 -4.11
N PRO A 120 15.11 7.89 -4.10
CA PRO A 120 16.25 8.69 -4.55
C PRO A 120 16.26 8.90 -6.07
N VAL A 121 16.63 10.10 -6.48
CA VAL A 121 17.06 10.45 -7.83
C VAL A 121 18.50 10.98 -7.76
N ARG A 122 19.41 10.44 -8.56
CA ARG A 122 20.87 10.68 -8.41
C ARG A 122 21.59 11.01 -9.70
N ASN A 123 22.14 12.21 -9.84
CA ASN A 123 22.85 12.76 -11.00
C ASN A 123 21.94 13.25 -12.13
N ALA A 124 20.70 13.68 -11.86
CA ALA A 124 19.78 14.13 -12.91
C ALA A 124 20.39 15.34 -13.61
N LEU A 125 20.42 15.33 -14.94
CA LEU A 125 21.06 16.40 -15.70
C LEU A 125 20.08 17.57 -15.84
N PHE A 126 20.52 18.75 -15.39
CA PHE A 126 19.87 20.01 -15.66
C PHE A 126 20.83 20.90 -16.47
N VAL A 127 20.29 21.69 -17.39
CA VAL A 127 21.09 22.66 -18.15
C VAL A 127 20.54 24.05 -17.89
N ALA A 128 21.42 24.96 -17.49
CA ALA A 128 21.10 26.35 -17.26
C ALA A 128 20.87 27.07 -18.59
N SER A 129 19.74 27.77 -18.70
CA SER A 129 19.49 28.73 -19.76
C SER A 129 18.60 29.89 -19.30
N GLY A 130 19.08 31.11 -19.52
CA GLY A 130 18.46 32.33 -19.03
C GLY A 130 18.45 32.36 -17.49
N GLN A 131 17.26 32.42 -16.91
CA GLN A 131 17.06 32.49 -15.45
C GLN A 131 16.65 31.16 -14.82
N GLU A 132 16.77 30.06 -15.56
CA GLU A 132 16.32 28.75 -15.12
C GLU A 132 17.32 27.67 -15.51
N ALA A 133 17.36 26.57 -14.76
CA ALA A 133 17.91 25.31 -15.24
C ALA A 133 16.80 24.26 -15.34
N ARG A 134 16.76 23.57 -16.47
CA ARG A 134 15.72 22.60 -16.81
C ARG A 134 16.33 21.22 -17.02
N LEU A 135 15.58 20.18 -16.68
CA LEU A 135 16.01 18.81 -16.91
C LEU A 135 16.29 18.61 -18.40
N VAL A 136 17.42 17.99 -18.71
CA VAL A 136 17.73 17.45 -20.03
C VAL A 136 17.98 15.95 -19.86
N PRO A 137 17.16 15.07 -20.46
CA PRO A 137 17.36 13.63 -20.37
C PRO A 137 18.74 13.20 -20.90
N ASP A 138 19.43 12.30 -20.18
CA ASP A 138 20.82 11.94 -20.49
C ASP A 138 21.14 10.45 -20.24
N PRO A 139 21.10 9.60 -21.28
CA PRO A 139 20.52 9.85 -22.60
C PRO A 139 18.98 9.88 -22.52
N PRO A 140 18.30 10.49 -23.50
CA PRO A 140 16.84 10.42 -23.57
C PRO A 140 16.33 8.98 -23.65
N PRO A 141 15.26 8.62 -22.89
CA PRO A 141 14.64 7.32 -23.01
C PRO A 141 14.07 7.18 -24.43
N GLN A 142 14.33 6.03 -25.05
CA GLN A 142 13.90 5.76 -26.43
C GLN A 142 12.75 4.76 -26.42
N LEU A 143 11.55 5.24 -26.70
CA LEU A 143 10.40 4.42 -27.04
C LEU A 143 10.12 4.54 -28.54
N LEU A 144 10.12 3.40 -29.21
CA LEU A 144 9.93 3.31 -30.64
C LEU A 144 8.48 2.97 -30.96
N ASN A 145 7.96 3.54 -32.04
CA ASN A 145 6.63 3.23 -32.57
C ASN A 145 5.49 3.46 -31.54
N GLY A 146 5.58 4.56 -30.78
CA GLY A 146 4.59 4.91 -29.75
C GLY A 146 3.21 5.25 -30.30
N GLY A 147 3.14 5.86 -31.50
CA GLY A 147 1.89 6.10 -32.23
C GLY A 147 1.40 4.91 -33.07
N MET A 148 1.99 3.72 -32.91
CA MET A 148 1.52 2.48 -33.56
C MET A 148 1.52 2.47 -35.11
N GLU A 149 2.25 3.39 -35.75
CA GLU A 149 2.26 3.62 -37.21
C GLU A 149 3.09 2.62 -38.03
N ASP A 150 4.07 1.94 -37.44
CA ASP A 150 4.94 1.00 -38.15
C ASP A 150 4.53 -0.46 -37.88
N TYR A 151 3.98 -1.13 -38.90
CA TYR A 151 3.43 -2.47 -38.79
C TYR A 151 3.51 -3.29 -40.08
N ASP A 152 3.36 -4.62 -39.93
CA ASP A 152 3.18 -5.59 -41.00
C ASP A 152 1.95 -6.46 -40.69
N GLY A 153 0.87 -6.26 -41.46
CA GLY A 153 -0.45 -6.77 -41.12
C GLY A 153 -0.90 -6.25 -39.74
N HIS A 154 -1.22 -7.15 -38.81
CA HIS A 154 -1.60 -6.77 -37.44
C HIS A 154 -0.42 -6.71 -36.46
N ARG A 155 0.82 -6.88 -36.91
CA ARG A 155 2.01 -6.92 -36.04
C ARG A 155 2.73 -5.57 -36.06
N LEU A 156 2.81 -4.91 -34.91
CA LEU A 156 3.62 -3.71 -34.74
C LEU A 156 5.12 -4.04 -34.77
N ARG A 157 5.93 -3.13 -35.31
CA ARG A 157 7.39 -3.20 -35.22
C ARG A 157 7.89 -2.61 -33.89
N ALA A 158 9.13 -2.95 -33.53
CA ALA A 158 9.88 -2.49 -32.35
C ALA A 158 9.35 -2.94 -30.97
N TYR A 159 8.20 -3.60 -30.89
CA TYR A 159 7.73 -4.23 -29.65
C TYR A 159 8.26 -5.65 -29.50
N ARG A 160 8.79 -5.98 -28.31
CA ARG A 160 9.29 -7.33 -28.00
C ARG A 160 8.18 -8.33 -27.76
N LEU A 161 7.03 -7.85 -27.29
CA LEU A 161 5.85 -8.67 -27.07
C LEU A 161 4.62 -7.93 -27.58
N GLN A 162 3.81 -8.66 -28.31
CA GLN A 162 2.44 -8.32 -28.68
C GLN A 162 1.67 -9.64 -28.65
N ASP A 163 0.67 -9.76 -27.78
CA ASP A 163 -0.10 -11.00 -27.66
C ASP A 163 -0.99 -11.21 -28.90
N GLN A 164 -0.80 -12.34 -29.59
CA GLN A 164 -1.65 -12.86 -30.67
C GLN A 164 -2.11 -11.81 -31.73
N PRO A 165 -1.19 -11.25 -32.54
CA PRO A 165 -1.54 -10.36 -33.65
C PRO A 165 -2.53 -11.01 -34.62
N GLY A 166 -3.63 -10.32 -34.94
CA GLY A 166 -4.72 -10.78 -35.80
C GLY A 166 -5.75 -11.67 -35.11
N GLN A 167 -5.64 -11.88 -33.78
CA GLN A 167 -6.61 -12.65 -33.01
C GLN A 167 -7.05 -11.93 -31.73
N VAL A 168 -6.09 -11.39 -30.96
CA VAL A 168 -6.36 -10.57 -29.76
C VAL A 168 -5.98 -9.11 -30.00
N THR A 169 -4.88 -8.87 -30.71
CA THR A 169 -4.39 -7.53 -31.04
C THR A 169 -4.50 -7.26 -32.53
N PHE A 170 -4.96 -6.08 -32.90
CA PHE A 170 -5.25 -5.69 -34.28
C PHE A 170 -4.79 -4.26 -34.50
N VAL A 171 -3.94 -4.04 -35.49
CA VAL A 171 -3.77 -2.68 -36.04
C VAL A 171 -5.11 -2.24 -36.60
N ASP A 172 -5.54 -1.05 -36.20
CA ASP A 172 -6.82 -0.45 -36.56
C ASP A 172 -6.58 0.92 -37.22
N THR A 173 -6.95 1.02 -38.49
CA THR A 173 -6.77 2.24 -39.32
C THR A 173 -8.07 3.02 -39.47
N GLU A 174 -9.17 2.57 -38.85
CA GLU A 174 -10.46 3.27 -38.85
C GLU A 174 -10.65 4.05 -37.54
N ILE A 175 -10.22 3.47 -36.42
CA ILE A 175 -10.29 4.08 -35.09
C ILE A 175 -8.86 4.27 -34.58
N PHE A 176 -8.40 5.51 -34.60
CA PHE A 176 -7.11 5.93 -34.07
C PHE A 176 -7.25 7.30 -33.39
N HIS A 177 -6.28 7.67 -32.56
CA HIS A 177 -6.25 8.98 -31.90
C HIS A 177 -5.45 9.98 -32.74
N SER A 178 -4.25 9.60 -33.17
CA SER A 178 -3.38 10.42 -34.03
C SER A 178 -2.80 9.59 -35.18
N GLY A 179 -2.17 10.26 -36.15
CA GLY A 179 -1.55 9.58 -37.29
C GLY A 179 -2.55 8.87 -38.22
N ALA A 180 -2.36 7.57 -38.42
CA ALA A 180 -3.16 6.73 -39.31
C ALA A 180 -3.49 5.35 -38.74
N ALA A 181 -2.97 4.99 -37.56
CA ALA A 181 -3.23 3.70 -36.94
C ALA A 181 -3.22 3.75 -35.41
N SER A 182 -3.97 2.84 -34.78
CA SER A 182 -3.83 2.51 -33.37
C SER A 182 -3.78 1.00 -33.17
N LEU A 183 -3.56 0.54 -31.93
CA LEU A 183 -3.64 -0.87 -31.59
C LEU A 183 -4.94 -1.18 -30.84
N ARG A 184 -5.86 -1.87 -31.51
CA ARG A 184 -7.09 -2.42 -30.92
C ARG A 184 -6.83 -3.77 -30.27
N PHE A 185 -7.50 -4.01 -29.16
CA PHE A 185 -7.47 -5.26 -28.40
C PHE A 185 -8.89 -5.77 -28.18
N GLU A 186 -9.13 -7.05 -28.44
CA GLU A 186 -10.43 -7.71 -28.22
C GLU A 186 -10.28 -9.24 -28.13
N ASN A 187 -11.40 -9.98 -28.13
CA ASN A 187 -11.42 -11.46 -28.14
C ASN A 187 -10.60 -12.11 -27.01
N PHE A 188 -10.64 -11.52 -25.82
CA PHE A 188 -9.80 -11.96 -24.68
C PHE A 188 -10.00 -13.42 -24.29
N THR A 189 -11.17 -14.01 -24.58
CA THR A 189 -11.46 -15.42 -24.35
C THR A 189 -10.79 -16.38 -25.34
N SER A 190 -10.08 -15.87 -26.36
CA SER A 190 -9.30 -16.70 -27.30
C SER A 190 -8.12 -17.40 -26.63
N ASN A 191 -7.71 -16.95 -25.44
CA ASN A 191 -6.67 -17.55 -24.64
C ASN A 191 -7.12 -17.74 -23.18
N ALA A 192 -6.62 -18.80 -22.53
CA ALA A 192 -7.08 -19.21 -21.22
C ALA A 192 -6.84 -18.17 -20.10
N SER A 193 -5.91 -17.24 -20.31
CA SER A 193 -5.54 -16.22 -19.32
C SER A 193 -6.29 -14.90 -19.48
N GLY A 194 -7.03 -14.69 -20.57
CA GLY A 194 -7.63 -13.38 -20.84
C GLY A 194 -6.60 -12.27 -21.10
N HIS A 195 -5.40 -12.63 -21.58
CA HIS A 195 -4.31 -11.69 -21.78
C HIS A 195 -4.40 -11.03 -23.16
N GLY A 196 -4.10 -9.74 -23.19
CA GLY A 196 -3.88 -8.96 -24.40
C GLY A 196 -2.93 -7.82 -24.08
N ARG A 197 -1.63 -8.02 -24.32
CA ARG A 197 -0.57 -7.13 -23.87
C ARG A 197 0.35 -6.71 -25.00
N LEU A 198 0.90 -5.52 -24.85
CA LEU A 198 1.98 -4.95 -25.66
C LEU A 198 3.13 -4.60 -24.71
N MET A 199 4.38 -4.90 -25.10
CA MET A 199 5.53 -4.51 -24.29
C MET A 199 6.76 -4.15 -25.12
N GLN A 200 7.41 -3.08 -24.67
CA GLN A 200 8.74 -2.68 -25.10
C GLN A 200 9.71 -2.67 -23.92
N GLU A 201 10.93 -3.08 -24.19
CA GLU A 201 12.04 -2.98 -23.25
C GLU A 201 12.76 -1.66 -23.51
N ILE A 202 12.84 -0.80 -22.49
CA ILE A 202 13.36 0.56 -22.58
C ILE A 202 14.61 0.69 -21.73
N ALA A 203 15.66 1.27 -22.31
CA ALA A 203 16.85 1.65 -21.55
C ALA A 203 16.54 2.87 -20.69
N VAL A 204 16.94 2.81 -19.42
CA VAL A 204 16.79 3.87 -18.42
C VAL A 204 18.13 4.07 -17.71
N GLN A 205 18.27 5.16 -16.98
CA GLN A 205 19.39 5.37 -16.08
C GLN A 205 18.98 4.98 -14.67
N PRO A 206 19.86 4.32 -13.89
CA PRO A 206 19.60 4.05 -12.48
C PRO A 206 19.33 5.35 -11.70
N TYR A 207 18.40 5.25 -10.75
CA TYR A 207 17.98 6.31 -9.83
C TYR A 207 17.53 7.56 -10.58
N ARG A 208 16.60 7.36 -11.51
CA ARG A 208 15.90 8.40 -12.27
C ARG A 208 14.40 8.26 -12.13
N CYS A 209 13.71 9.36 -12.40
CA CYS A 209 12.26 9.44 -12.38
C CYS A 209 11.75 9.59 -13.82
N TYR A 210 10.79 8.75 -14.19
CA TYR A 210 10.21 8.72 -15.52
C TYR A 210 8.70 8.84 -15.47
N ARG A 211 8.14 9.47 -16.50
CA ARG A 211 6.71 9.57 -16.74
C ARG A 211 6.36 8.83 -18.03
N VAL A 212 5.30 8.02 -17.98
CA VAL A 212 4.71 7.29 -19.10
C VAL A 212 3.31 7.83 -19.34
N SER A 213 2.98 8.13 -20.59
CA SER A 213 1.62 8.50 -20.97
C SER A 213 1.17 7.81 -22.24
N PHE A 214 -0.14 7.64 -22.39
CA PHE A 214 -0.75 7.01 -23.56
C PHE A 214 -2.21 7.45 -23.66
N TRP A 215 -2.80 7.30 -24.83
CA TRP A 215 -4.23 7.47 -25.05
C TRP A 215 -4.93 6.10 -25.04
N LEU A 216 -6.04 6.04 -24.32
CA LEU A 216 -6.87 4.84 -24.19
C LEU A 216 -8.31 5.18 -24.55
N LYS A 217 -8.89 4.37 -25.43
CA LYS A 217 -10.33 4.31 -25.68
C LYS A 217 -10.84 2.94 -25.26
N THR A 218 -12.02 2.86 -24.66
CA THR A 218 -12.63 1.57 -24.27
C THR A 218 -14.06 1.49 -24.74
N ASP A 219 -14.50 0.27 -25.09
CA ASP A 219 -15.89 -0.04 -25.42
C ASP A 219 -16.26 -1.36 -24.76
N SER A 220 -17.07 -1.25 -23.71
CA SER A 220 -17.64 -2.37 -22.96
C SER A 220 -16.57 -3.33 -22.41
N LEU A 221 -15.37 -2.82 -22.09
CA LEU A 221 -14.26 -3.59 -21.52
C LEU A 221 -14.68 -4.19 -20.18
N TRP A 222 -14.52 -5.50 -20.02
CA TRP A 222 -14.86 -6.18 -18.78
C TRP A 222 -13.84 -7.27 -18.37
N PRO A 223 -13.46 -7.34 -17.08
CA PRO A 223 -13.65 -6.28 -16.08
C PRO A 223 -12.74 -5.08 -16.39
N PRO A 224 -13.14 -3.83 -16.07
CA PRO A 224 -12.31 -2.65 -16.37
C PRO A 224 -10.96 -2.68 -15.63
N SER A 225 -10.93 -3.30 -14.44
CA SER A 225 -9.72 -3.53 -13.64
C SER A 225 -8.70 -4.50 -14.27
N ALA A 226 -9.06 -5.16 -15.37
CA ALA A 226 -8.12 -5.98 -16.13
C ALA A 226 -7.05 -5.13 -16.82
N PHE A 227 -7.36 -3.88 -17.20
CA PHE A 227 -6.42 -2.99 -17.88
C PHE A 227 -5.36 -2.45 -16.91
N ARG A 228 -4.09 -2.57 -17.29
CA ARG A 228 -2.95 -2.16 -16.46
C ARG A 228 -1.83 -1.57 -17.31
N LEU A 229 -1.14 -0.59 -16.71
CA LEU A 229 0.24 -0.26 -17.02
C LEU A 229 1.12 -1.00 -16.01
N GLN A 230 2.08 -1.79 -16.47
CA GLN A 230 3.09 -2.38 -15.59
C GLN A 230 4.49 -1.99 -16.06
N VAL A 231 5.28 -1.39 -15.16
CA VAL A 231 6.71 -1.19 -15.38
C VAL A 231 7.44 -2.18 -14.49
N LEU A 232 8.14 -3.12 -15.11
CA LEU A 232 8.87 -4.18 -14.43
C LEU A 232 10.37 -4.06 -14.67
N GLY A 233 11.17 -4.29 -13.63
CA GLY A 233 12.58 -4.63 -13.81
C GLY A 233 12.74 -5.95 -14.58
N LEU A 234 13.94 -6.23 -15.09
CA LEU A 234 14.21 -7.49 -15.79
C LEU A 234 14.08 -8.72 -14.86
N ASP A 235 14.28 -8.50 -13.56
CA ASP A 235 14.03 -9.41 -12.44
C ASP A 235 12.53 -9.66 -12.15
N GLY A 236 11.63 -8.91 -12.82
CA GLY A 236 10.18 -9.00 -12.63
C GLY A 236 9.64 -8.09 -11.52
N ARG A 237 10.49 -7.31 -10.84
CA ARG A 237 10.05 -6.40 -9.77
C ARG A 237 9.21 -5.27 -10.34
N ALA A 238 8.04 -5.02 -9.76
CA ALA A 238 7.19 -3.90 -10.16
C ALA A 238 7.72 -2.56 -9.64
N LEU A 239 7.90 -1.59 -10.55
CA LEU A 239 8.39 -0.23 -10.27
C LEU A 239 7.29 0.83 -10.40
N ALA A 240 6.19 0.51 -11.11
CA ALA A 240 5.01 1.36 -11.27
C ALA A 240 3.73 0.66 -10.78
N PRO A 241 3.59 0.42 -9.47
CA PRO A 241 2.38 -0.20 -8.96
C PRO A 241 1.23 0.82 -9.01
N TRP A 242 0.40 0.76 -10.05
CA TRP A 242 -0.69 1.70 -10.28
C TRP A 242 -1.92 1.00 -10.83
N ASN A 243 -3.08 1.45 -10.37
CA ASN A 243 -4.35 1.05 -10.93
C ASN A 243 -4.96 2.26 -11.68
N PRO A 244 -5.04 2.21 -13.02
CA PRO A 244 -5.53 3.34 -13.81
C PRO A 244 -7.01 3.63 -13.62
N GLN A 245 -7.79 2.70 -13.04
CA GLN A 245 -9.25 2.82 -12.92
C GLN A 245 -9.89 3.15 -14.28
N ALA A 246 -9.46 2.44 -15.33
CA ALA A 246 -9.94 2.65 -16.69
C ALA A 246 -11.47 2.42 -16.73
N PRO A 247 -12.27 3.33 -17.33
CA PRO A 247 -13.70 3.09 -17.50
C PRO A 247 -13.98 1.90 -18.42
N SER A 248 -15.10 1.20 -18.21
CA SER A 248 -15.55 0.13 -19.12
C SER A 248 -15.78 0.65 -20.55
N THR A 249 -16.34 1.86 -20.66
CA THR A 249 -16.54 2.58 -21.92
C THR A 249 -16.11 4.02 -21.75
N THR A 250 -15.22 4.50 -22.61
CA THR A 250 -14.82 5.91 -22.71
C THR A 250 -14.38 6.22 -24.13
N ASP A 251 -14.56 7.47 -24.56
CA ASP A 251 -13.79 7.96 -25.70
C ASP A 251 -12.30 8.12 -25.33
N TRP A 252 -11.48 8.46 -26.32
CA TRP A 252 -10.04 8.70 -26.12
C TRP A 252 -9.77 9.58 -24.90
N ARG A 253 -9.04 9.02 -23.95
CA ARG A 253 -8.59 9.70 -22.74
C ARG A 253 -7.11 9.47 -22.55
N ARG A 254 -6.37 10.54 -22.26
CA ARG A 254 -4.96 10.44 -21.88
C ARG A 254 -4.83 9.92 -20.45
N PHE A 255 -3.98 8.91 -20.28
CA PHE A 255 -3.56 8.37 -19.00
C PHE A 255 -2.08 8.66 -18.81
N THR A 256 -1.70 8.97 -17.57
CA THR A 256 -0.33 9.36 -17.22
C THR A 256 0.02 8.79 -15.86
N TRP A 257 1.18 8.14 -15.76
CA TRP A 257 1.76 7.70 -14.50
C TRP A 257 3.28 7.74 -14.56
N GLY A 258 3.97 7.38 -13.49
CA GLY A 258 5.43 7.35 -13.48
C GLY A 258 6.03 6.29 -12.59
N PHE A 259 7.35 6.24 -12.60
CA PHE A 259 8.15 5.31 -11.82
C PHE A 259 9.52 5.88 -11.52
N ASN A 260 10.14 5.37 -10.46
CA ASN A 260 11.57 5.50 -10.24
C ASN A 260 12.27 4.24 -10.75
N SER A 261 13.37 4.37 -11.49
CA SER A 261 14.11 3.22 -12.04
C SER A 261 14.82 2.39 -10.96
N ALA A 262 14.90 2.86 -9.71
CA ALA A 262 15.70 2.25 -8.65
C ALA A 262 17.13 2.01 -9.14
N ASP A 263 17.77 0.87 -8.87
CA ASP A 263 19.11 0.58 -9.38
C ASP A 263 19.14 0.08 -10.85
N ARG A 264 18.02 0.06 -11.57
CA ARG A 264 17.91 -0.59 -12.89
C ARG A 264 18.33 0.34 -14.03
N ASP A 265 18.95 -0.25 -15.06
CA ASP A 265 19.33 0.39 -16.33
C ASP A 265 18.40 0.00 -17.51
N ARG A 266 17.49 -0.94 -17.28
CA ARG A 266 16.46 -1.37 -18.23
C ARG A 266 15.18 -1.73 -17.51
N VAL A 267 14.05 -1.43 -18.16
CA VAL A 267 12.72 -1.81 -17.71
C VAL A 267 11.89 -2.37 -18.85
N ARG A 268 10.87 -3.15 -18.53
CA ARG A 268 9.82 -3.61 -19.45
C ARG A 268 8.54 -2.84 -19.14
N ILE A 269 8.05 -2.09 -20.13
CA ILE A 269 6.80 -1.34 -20.01
C ILE A 269 5.72 -2.13 -20.72
N TYR A 270 4.77 -2.67 -19.96
CA TYR A 270 3.61 -3.37 -20.47
C TYR A 270 2.37 -2.47 -20.43
N LEU A 271 1.58 -2.53 -21.49
CA LEU A 271 0.22 -2.01 -21.53
C LEU A 271 -0.73 -3.07 -22.05
N GLY A 272 -1.90 -3.16 -21.43
CA GLY A 272 -2.95 -4.06 -21.89
C GLY A 272 -3.74 -4.68 -20.75
N VAL A 273 -4.31 -5.86 -20.98
CA VAL A 273 -5.19 -6.54 -20.03
C VAL A 273 -4.63 -7.86 -19.51
N TRP A 274 -4.91 -8.13 -18.23
CA TRP A 274 -4.73 -9.42 -17.57
C TRP A 274 -6.09 -9.91 -17.07
N GLY A 275 -6.57 -11.04 -17.60
CA GLY A 275 -7.88 -11.56 -17.24
C GLY A 275 -9.06 -10.80 -17.86
N GLY A 276 -8.86 -10.16 -19.01
CA GLY A 276 -9.96 -9.61 -19.81
C GLY A 276 -10.94 -10.71 -20.22
N ARG A 277 -12.23 -10.38 -20.24
CA ARG A 277 -13.32 -11.31 -20.55
C ARG A 277 -14.13 -10.90 -21.78
N SER A 278 -14.38 -9.61 -21.95
CA SER A 278 -15.15 -9.10 -23.09
C SER A 278 -14.87 -7.63 -23.36
N GLY A 279 -15.46 -7.12 -24.45
CA GLY A 279 -15.28 -5.75 -24.91
C GLY A 279 -14.01 -5.57 -25.71
N ARG A 280 -13.69 -4.30 -25.97
CA ARG A 280 -12.50 -3.90 -26.73
C ARG A 280 -11.92 -2.60 -26.18
N PHE A 281 -10.64 -2.39 -26.43
CA PHE A 281 -9.97 -1.13 -26.16
C PHE A 281 -8.94 -0.82 -27.23
N TRP A 282 -8.55 0.45 -27.35
CA TRP A 282 -7.53 0.92 -28.27
C TRP A 282 -6.45 1.68 -27.50
N LEU A 283 -5.20 1.46 -27.90
CA LEU A 283 -4.03 2.17 -27.41
C LEU A 283 -3.40 2.97 -28.54
N ASP A 284 -3.00 4.19 -28.22
CA ASP A 284 -2.30 5.07 -29.14
C ASP A 284 -1.39 6.05 -28.39
N ASP A 285 -0.46 6.67 -29.11
CA ASP A 285 0.42 7.75 -28.64
C ASP A 285 1.11 7.43 -27.30
N LEU A 286 1.74 6.26 -27.22
CA LEU A 286 2.56 5.87 -26.06
C LEU A 286 3.85 6.70 -26.03
N GLU A 287 4.08 7.36 -24.91
CA GLU A 287 5.23 8.24 -24.67
C GLU A 287 5.92 7.88 -23.35
N ILE A 288 7.24 8.08 -23.31
CA ILE A 288 8.04 8.08 -22.08
C ILE A 288 8.97 9.28 -22.07
N GLU A 289 9.13 9.90 -20.91
CA GLU A 289 10.08 10.99 -20.67
C GLU A 289 10.72 10.86 -19.29
N GLU A 290 11.95 11.37 -19.16
CA GLU A 290 12.56 11.60 -17.85
C GLU A 290 11.99 12.89 -17.26
N VAL A 291 11.65 12.90 -15.96
CA VAL A 291 11.10 14.07 -15.27
C VAL A 291 11.93 14.43 -14.04
N GLY A 292 12.16 15.74 -13.85
CA GLY A 292 13.03 16.28 -12.82
C GLY A 292 12.24 17.04 -11.75
N LEU A 293 12.59 16.90 -10.47
CA LEU A 293 11.98 17.62 -9.33
C LEU A 293 10.45 17.45 -9.13
N LEU A 294 9.80 16.58 -9.90
CA LEU A 294 8.39 16.22 -9.69
C LEU A 294 8.23 15.47 -8.36
N ASN A 295 7.22 15.82 -7.58
CA ASN A 295 6.97 15.32 -6.23
C ASN A 295 8.19 15.43 -5.29
N LEU A 296 8.98 16.50 -5.45
CA LEU A 296 10.16 16.77 -4.62
C LEU A 296 9.81 16.82 -3.13
N LEU A 297 10.53 16.03 -2.33
CA LEU A 297 10.40 16.01 -0.87
C LEU A 297 11.49 16.87 -0.23
N ARG A 298 11.09 17.71 0.74
CA ARG A 298 11.97 18.65 1.44
C ARG A 298 11.93 18.42 2.95
N ARG A 299 12.92 17.68 3.45
CA ARG A 299 13.16 17.41 4.89
C ARG A 299 14.60 16.91 5.10
N PRO A 300 15.11 16.81 6.35
CA PRO A 300 16.50 16.38 6.60
C PRO A 300 16.88 15.02 6.00
N GLY A 301 15.94 14.08 5.90
CA GLY A 301 16.15 12.77 5.26
C GLY A 301 16.08 12.78 3.72
N THR A 302 15.80 13.93 3.09
CA THR A 302 15.70 14.08 1.63
C THR A 302 16.42 15.34 1.16
N PRO A 303 17.76 15.44 1.36
CA PRO A 303 18.50 16.60 0.89
C PRO A 303 18.46 16.72 -0.63
N VAL A 304 18.65 17.95 -1.11
CA VAL A 304 18.88 18.25 -2.52
C VAL A 304 20.30 18.77 -2.68
N SER A 305 21.00 18.29 -3.71
CA SER A 305 22.32 18.78 -4.12
C SER A 305 22.25 19.20 -5.57
N VAL A 306 22.83 20.36 -5.90
CA VAL A 306 22.97 20.87 -7.27
C VAL A 306 24.45 21.15 -7.47
N ARG A 307 25.11 20.42 -8.38
CA ARG A 307 26.55 20.55 -8.61
C ARG A 307 26.88 20.70 -10.09
N SER A 308 27.94 21.45 -10.40
CA SER A 308 28.52 21.51 -11.74
C SER A 308 28.97 20.11 -12.18
N GLU A 309 28.58 19.68 -13.38
CA GLU A 309 29.06 18.43 -13.96
C GLU A 309 30.56 18.46 -14.24
N GLU A 310 31.07 19.61 -14.69
CA GLU A 310 32.46 19.78 -15.10
C GLU A 310 33.41 19.88 -13.90
N SER A 311 33.10 20.78 -12.96
CA SER A 311 34.01 21.11 -11.85
C SER A 311 33.70 20.36 -10.55
N GLY A 312 32.50 19.78 -10.43
CA GLY A 312 32.01 19.23 -9.17
C GLY A 312 31.65 20.28 -8.10
N LEU A 313 31.74 21.58 -8.43
CA LEU A 313 31.35 22.67 -7.54
C LEU A 313 29.88 22.52 -7.13
N GLU A 314 29.61 22.47 -5.82
CA GLU A 314 28.25 22.49 -5.28
C GLU A 314 27.73 23.93 -5.18
N TYR A 315 26.52 24.13 -5.68
CA TYR A 315 25.81 25.40 -5.67
C TYR A 315 24.88 25.49 -4.47
N GLU A 316 24.69 26.70 -3.97
CA GLU A 316 23.97 26.97 -2.72
C GLU A 316 22.56 27.49 -2.97
N GLU A 317 21.58 26.82 -2.39
CA GLU A 317 20.19 27.29 -2.38
C GLU A 317 20.07 28.61 -1.60
N GLY A 318 19.34 29.58 -2.15
CA GLY A 318 19.23 30.94 -1.62
C GLY A 318 20.33 31.90 -2.07
N SER A 319 21.41 31.39 -2.68
CA SER A 319 22.52 32.20 -3.22
C SER A 319 22.64 32.05 -4.74
N ASP A 320 22.78 30.82 -5.24
CA ASP A 320 22.91 30.54 -6.67
C ASP A 320 21.56 30.26 -7.34
N PHE A 321 20.64 29.65 -6.60
CA PHE A 321 19.30 29.31 -7.08
C PHE A 321 18.26 29.47 -5.96
N ALA A 322 17.00 29.71 -6.34
CA ALA A 322 15.90 29.90 -5.41
C ALA A 322 15.53 28.59 -4.69
N PRO A 323 14.89 28.66 -3.51
CA PRO A 323 14.41 27.47 -2.81
C PRO A 323 13.61 26.52 -3.70
N LEU A 324 13.99 25.23 -3.70
CA LEU A 324 13.33 24.21 -4.51
C LEU A 324 12.16 23.59 -3.78
N ALA A 325 11.00 23.60 -4.42
CA ALA A 325 9.79 22.95 -3.95
C ALA A 325 8.91 22.53 -5.13
N ASP A 326 8.14 21.46 -4.95
CA ASP A 326 7.01 21.17 -5.83
C ASP A 326 5.74 21.81 -5.23
N PRO A 327 5.18 22.88 -5.83
CA PRO A 327 3.98 23.52 -5.33
C PRO A 327 2.75 22.61 -5.40
N ASN A 328 2.79 21.56 -6.24
CA ASN A 328 1.71 20.60 -6.43
C ASN A 328 2.12 19.20 -5.94
N LEU A 329 2.83 19.12 -4.80
CA LEU A 329 3.22 17.84 -4.17
C LEU A 329 1.99 16.98 -3.87
N ASN A 330 1.57 16.14 -4.82
CA ASN A 330 0.33 15.35 -4.79
C ASN A 330 0.60 13.85 -5.02
N PHE A 331 1.87 13.47 -5.22
CA PHE A 331 2.36 12.11 -5.45
C PHE A 331 1.87 11.45 -6.74
N ARG A 332 1.34 12.26 -7.66
CA ARG A 332 0.90 11.89 -9.01
C ARG A 332 1.85 12.47 -10.04
N PHE A 333 1.70 12.01 -11.28
CA PHE A 333 2.55 12.41 -12.41
C PHE A 333 1.82 13.34 -13.40
N ASP A 334 0.80 14.04 -12.91
CA ASP A 334 -0.21 14.74 -13.71
C ASP A 334 0.02 16.25 -13.87
N HIS A 335 1.09 16.80 -13.30
CA HIS A 335 1.46 18.21 -13.44
C HIS A 335 2.84 18.43 -14.06
N GLN A 336 3.11 19.69 -14.41
CA GLN A 336 4.41 20.09 -14.94
C GLN A 336 5.47 20.06 -13.83
N PRO A 337 6.64 19.45 -14.07
CA PRO A 337 7.69 19.41 -13.07
C PRO A 337 8.27 20.81 -12.77
N PRO A 338 8.69 21.08 -11.52
CA PRO A 338 9.40 22.29 -11.17
C PRO A 338 10.73 22.46 -11.93
N VAL A 339 11.17 23.71 -12.05
CA VAL A 339 12.48 24.09 -12.61
C VAL A 339 13.35 24.72 -11.53
N ILE A 340 14.67 24.70 -11.72
CA ILE A 340 15.60 25.39 -10.83
C ILE A 340 15.64 26.85 -11.26
N ARG A 341 15.14 27.78 -10.45
CA ARG A 341 15.21 29.23 -10.76
C ARG A 341 16.55 29.78 -10.30
N LEU A 342 17.32 30.38 -11.20
CA LEU A 342 18.62 30.95 -10.91
C LEU A 342 18.46 32.35 -10.32
N LEU A 343 19.26 32.69 -9.31
CA LEU A 343 19.21 33.99 -8.65
C LEU A 343 20.15 35.01 -9.29
N PRO A 344 19.89 36.32 -9.16
CA PRO A 344 20.83 37.35 -9.58
C PRO A 344 22.19 37.19 -8.89
N GLY A 345 23.27 37.21 -9.66
CA GLY A 345 24.63 37.02 -9.13
C GLY A 345 25.02 35.55 -8.89
N THR A 346 24.20 34.61 -9.34
CA THR A 346 24.53 33.17 -9.32
C THR A 346 25.89 32.88 -9.94
N ARG A 347 26.57 31.88 -9.38
CA ARG A 347 27.81 31.34 -9.95
C ARG A 347 27.55 30.42 -11.15
N ILE A 348 26.31 29.94 -11.31
CA ILE A 348 25.88 29.06 -12.41
C ILE A 348 25.88 29.84 -13.72
N ARG A 349 26.59 29.35 -14.73
CA ARG A 349 26.75 30.04 -16.03
C ARG A 349 25.72 29.59 -17.06
N GLU A 350 25.46 30.43 -18.06
CA GLU A 350 24.64 30.04 -19.22
C GLU A 350 25.20 28.79 -19.89
N GLY A 351 24.33 27.81 -20.18
CA GLY A 351 24.69 26.53 -20.77
C GLY A 351 25.37 25.55 -19.81
N GLU A 352 25.57 25.92 -18.54
CA GLU A 352 26.22 25.04 -17.58
C GLU A 352 25.36 23.80 -17.30
N ARG A 353 26.04 22.66 -17.29
CA ARG A 353 25.47 21.34 -17.02
C ARG A 353 25.57 21.05 -15.53
N LEU A 354 24.43 20.74 -14.92
CA LEU A 354 24.29 20.52 -13.49
C LEU A 354 23.85 19.08 -13.24
N ARG A 355 24.46 18.42 -12.25
CA ARG A 355 24.01 17.14 -11.72
C ARG A 355 23.24 17.39 -10.44
N VAL A 356 22.00 16.90 -10.41
CA VAL A 356 21.06 17.15 -9.32
C VAL A 356 20.70 15.84 -8.64
N ASP A 357 20.90 15.78 -7.32
CA ASP A 357 20.43 14.67 -6.48
C ASP A 357 19.26 15.18 -5.65
N TYR A 358 18.19 14.38 -5.56
CA TYR A 358 17.02 14.71 -4.76
C TYR A 358 16.24 13.44 -4.43
N TYR A 359 15.12 13.58 -3.73
CA TYR A 359 14.19 12.49 -3.47
C TYR A 359 12.77 12.92 -3.85
N HIS A 360 11.99 11.98 -4.36
CA HIS A 360 10.58 12.22 -4.70
C HIS A 360 9.66 11.21 -4.04
N GLY A 361 8.44 11.65 -3.75
CA GLY A 361 7.37 10.78 -3.26
C GLY A 361 6.54 10.21 -4.41
N MET A 362 5.96 9.03 -4.21
CA MET A 362 5.11 8.38 -5.20
C MET A 362 3.96 7.64 -4.53
N ALA A 363 2.76 7.75 -5.10
CA ALA A 363 1.64 6.94 -4.67
C ALA A 363 1.67 5.54 -5.28
N VAL A 364 1.00 4.59 -4.61
CA VAL A 364 0.90 3.19 -4.99
C VAL A 364 -0.58 2.81 -5.18
N ASN A 365 -0.85 1.96 -6.15
CA ASN A 365 -2.17 1.46 -6.54
C ASN A 365 -3.15 2.62 -6.83
N ASP A 366 -4.16 2.78 -5.96
CA ASP A 366 -5.25 3.76 -6.08
C ASP A 366 -4.95 5.09 -5.36
N GLY A 367 -3.71 5.30 -4.88
CA GLY A 367 -3.31 6.56 -4.25
C GLY A 367 -2.69 6.40 -2.84
N GLN A 368 -2.37 5.19 -2.40
CA GLN A 368 -1.74 4.98 -1.10
C GLN A 368 -0.34 5.60 -1.09
N VAL A 369 0.00 6.34 -0.04
CA VAL A 369 1.34 6.92 0.15
C VAL A 369 1.86 6.51 1.52
N SER A 370 2.96 5.76 1.52
CA SER A 370 3.64 5.39 2.77
C SER A 370 4.49 6.55 3.28
N VAL A 371 4.58 6.68 4.61
CA VAL A 371 5.43 7.68 5.28
C VAL A 371 6.78 7.09 5.66
N CYS A 372 7.79 7.95 5.74
CA CYS A 372 9.11 7.53 6.20
C CYS A 372 9.08 7.27 7.72
N MET A 373 9.22 5.99 8.09
CA MET A 373 9.28 5.55 9.49
C MET A 373 10.55 6.02 10.24
N SER A 374 11.51 6.67 9.56
CA SER A 374 12.74 7.15 10.19
C SER A 374 12.74 8.66 10.48
N GLU A 375 11.70 9.39 10.09
CA GLU A 375 11.62 10.84 10.35
C GLU A 375 11.15 11.13 11.78
N PRO A 376 11.85 11.97 12.56
CA PRO A 376 11.45 12.30 13.92
C PRO A 376 10.06 12.97 14.02
N LYS A 377 9.74 13.89 13.09
CA LYS A 377 8.47 14.64 13.07
C LYS A 377 7.24 13.74 12.95
N LEU A 378 7.39 12.54 12.36
CA LEU A 378 6.34 11.52 12.33
C LEU A 378 5.84 11.19 13.75
N TYR A 379 6.79 10.97 14.66
CA TYR A 379 6.53 10.57 16.04
C TYR A 379 6.07 11.74 16.91
N GLU A 380 6.43 12.97 16.56
CA GLU A 380 5.89 14.19 17.20
C GLU A 380 4.39 14.32 16.92
N ILE A 381 3.98 14.12 15.66
CA ILE A 381 2.57 14.12 15.27
C ILE A 381 1.82 13.05 16.05
N TRP A 382 2.26 11.79 16.02
CA TRP A 382 1.56 10.71 16.74
C TRP A 382 1.49 10.94 18.24
N ARG A 383 2.54 11.48 18.87
CA ARG A 383 2.51 11.81 20.31
C ARG A 383 1.44 12.85 20.63
N GLU A 384 1.28 13.86 19.78
CA GLU A 384 0.21 14.86 19.93
C GLU A 384 -1.16 14.22 19.79
N GLN A 385 -1.33 13.27 18.86
CA GLN A 385 -2.58 12.53 18.73
C GLN A 385 -2.90 11.67 19.95
N VAL A 386 -1.90 11.00 20.55
CA VAL A 386 -2.10 10.26 21.81
C VAL A 386 -2.61 11.20 22.91
N ARG A 387 -2.00 12.40 23.04
CA ARG A 387 -2.45 13.41 24.02
C ARG A 387 -3.91 13.79 23.78
N LEU A 388 -4.28 14.12 22.54
CA LEU A 388 -5.63 14.54 22.17
C LEU A 388 -6.66 13.42 22.33
N ILE A 389 -6.31 12.17 22.01
CA ILE A 389 -7.18 11.01 22.26
C ILE A 389 -7.47 10.92 23.75
N ARG A 390 -6.44 10.98 24.60
CA ARG A 390 -6.60 10.89 26.06
C ARG A 390 -7.45 12.03 26.62
N GLU A 391 -7.28 13.26 26.11
CA GLU A 391 -8.08 14.41 26.54
C GLU A 391 -9.54 14.31 26.09
N THR A 392 -9.78 13.77 24.90
CA THR A 392 -11.12 13.69 24.30
C THR A 392 -11.92 12.50 24.81
N LEU A 393 -11.29 11.35 24.92
CA LEU A 393 -11.93 10.05 25.20
C LEU A 393 -11.58 9.46 26.56
N GLY A 394 -10.67 10.09 27.32
CA GLY A 394 -10.13 9.51 28.54
C GLY A 394 -9.17 8.34 28.27
N PRO A 395 -8.78 7.58 29.30
CA PRO A 395 -7.94 6.40 29.13
C PRO A 395 -8.73 5.28 28.44
N LEU A 396 -8.28 4.87 27.27
CA LEU A 396 -8.84 3.72 26.55
C LEU A 396 -8.02 2.48 26.84
N ARG A 397 -8.70 1.33 26.93
CA ARG A 397 -8.08 0.04 27.21
C ARG A 397 -7.46 -0.59 25.96
N PHE A 398 -8.06 -0.43 24.78
CA PHE A 398 -7.64 -1.13 23.57
C PHE A 398 -7.28 -0.16 22.44
N PHE A 399 -6.25 -0.52 21.67
CA PHE A 399 -5.88 0.17 20.43
C PHE A 399 -5.52 -0.85 19.36
N LEU A 400 -5.81 -0.52 18.10
CA LEU A 400 -5.32 -1.25 16.94
C LEU A 400 -4.40 -0.34 16.12
N LEU A 401 -3.17 -0.77 15.88
CA LEU A 401 -2.23 -0.07 15.01
C LEU A 401 -2.54 -0.45 13.56
N SER A 402 -2.76 0.55 12.70
CA SER A 402 -3.01 0.38 11.26
C SER A 402 -1.69 0.16 10.49
N MET A 403 -0.90 -0.81 10.94
CA MET A 403 0.43 -1.12 10.42
C MET A 403 0.37 -2.23 9.37
N ASP A 404 -0.47 -1.99 8.37
CA ASP A 404 -0.74 -2.87 7.23
C ASP A 404 -0.21 -2.28 5.92
N GLU A 405 0.11 -3.16 4.98
CA GLU A 405 0.41 -2.87 3.58
C GLU A 405 1.37 -1.67 3.35
N ILE A 406 2.54 -1.69 3.98
CA ILE A 406 3.55 -0.63 3.85
C ILE A 406 4.32 -0.85 2.54
N ARG A 407 3.84 -0.23 1.46
CA ARG A 407 4.31 -0.50 0.08
C ARG A 407 5.52 0.31 -0.36
N ALA A 408 6.02 1.24 0.46
CA ALA A 408 7.29 1.93 0.25
C ALA A 408 7.98 2.20 1.58
N GLY A 409 9.30 2.06 1.61
CA GLY A 409 10.10 2.36 2.80
C GLY A 409 11.60 2.12 2.57
N GLY A 410 12.44 2.77 3.38
CA GLY A 410 13.86 2.40 3.52
C GLY A 410 14.84 3.06 2.57
N SER A 411 14.35 3.86 1.63
CA SER A 411 15.13 4.36 0.51
C SER A 411 15.72 5.76 0.77
N CYS A 412 15.07 6.59 1.59
CA CYS A 412 15.56 7.94 1.89
C CYS A 412 16.78 7.96 2.84
N LEU A 413 17.48 9.09 2.89
CA LEU A 413 18.70 9.24 3.68
C LEU A 413 18.46 9.08 5.19
N ALA A 414 17.29 9.47 5.71
CA ALA A 414 16.94 9.24 7.11
C ALA A 414 16.94 7.74 7.44
N CYS A 415 16.35 6.91 6.59
CA CYS A 415 16.39 5.45 6.76
C CYS A 415 17.82 4.92 6.66
N LYS A 416 18.58 5.33 5.63
CA LYS A 416 19.96 4.84 5.43
C LYS A 416 20.90 5.20 6.58
N ARG A 417 20.76 6.39 7.18
CA ARG A 417 21.57 6.83 8.32
C ARG A 417 21.38 5.97 9.58
N ARG A 418 20.27 5.25 9.70
CA ARG A 418 20.02 4.39 10.86
C ARG A 418 20.91 3.14 10.86
N GLY A 419 21.42 2.71 9.71
CA GLY A 419 22.17 1.44 9.60
C GLY A 419 21.34 0.20 9.96
N LEU A 420 20.01 0.30 9.90
CA LEU A 420 19.07 -0.78 10.21
C LEU A 420 18.50 -1.39 8.93
N SER A 421 18.10 -2.66 8.98
CA SER A 421 17.29 -3.29 7.93
C SER A 421 15.86 -2.75 7.92
N MET A 422 15.11 -3.00 6.85
CA MET A 422 13.70 -2.59 6.79
C MET A 422 12.82 -3.31 7.80
N ALA A 423 13.08 -4.60 8.06
CA ALA A 423 12.47 -5.35 9.15
C ALA A 423 12.68 -4.67 10.52
N GLN A 424 13.90 -4.19 10.81
CA GLN A 424 14.23 -3.48 12.05
C GLN A 424 13.59 -2.09 12.13
N ILE A 425 13.56 -1.34 11.01
CA ILE A 425 12.90 -0.03 10.95
C ILE A 425 11.40 -0.16 11.24
N LEU A 426 10.74 -1.17 10.65
CA LEU A 426 9.34 -1.46 10.92
C LEU A 426 9.10 -1.81 12.39
N GLY A 427 9.90 -2.74 12.94
CA GLY A 427 9.77 -3.15 14.33
C GLY A 427 9.98 -2.00 15.32
N ASP A 428 10.99 -1.16 15.09
CA ASP A 428 11.22 0.06 15.86
C ASP A 428 10.04 1.04 15.78
N CYS A 429 9.47 1.24 14.59
CA CYS A 429 8.31 2.12 14.42
C CYS A 429 7.10 1.64 15.24
N ILE A 430 6.76 0.35 15.14
CA ILE A 430 5.69 -0.28 15.93
C ILE A 430 5.98 -0.20 17.42
N THR A 431 7.24 -0.47 17.82
CA THR A 431 7.66 -0.41 19.23
C THR A 431 7.45 1.00 19.80
N ARG A 432 7.85 2.04 19.08
CA ARG A 432 7.66 3.43 19.53
C ARG A 432 6.19 3.84 19.60
N GLN A 433 5.35 3.37 18.67
CA GLN A 433 3.89 3.58 18.76
C GLN A 433 3.32 2.88 19.99
N PHE A 434 3.74 1.64 20.25
CA PHE A 434 3.32 0.85 21.40
C PHE A 434 3.70 1.55 22.72
N GLU A 435 4.95 2.00 22.84
CA GLU A 435 5.46 2.73 24.00
C GLU A 435 4.68 4.02 24.25
N MET A 436 4.42 4.83 23.20
CA MET A 436 3.64 6.06 23.35
C MET A 436 2.23 5.83 23.90
N LEU A 437 1.57 4.75 23.47
CA LEU A 437 0.24 4.40 23.98
C LEU A 437 0.30 3.89 25.42
N ARG A 438 1.31 3.08 25.77
CA ARG A 438 1.55 2.62 27.15
C ARG A 438 1.95 3.73 28.10
N GLU A 439 2.67 4.74 27.64
CA GLU A 439 2.98 5.94 28.43
C GLU A 439 1.70 6.71 28.81
N ALA A 440 0.72 6.78 27.89
CA ALA A 440 -0.55 7.43 28.15
C ALA A 440 -1.51 6.57 29.00
N ASN A 441 -1.44 5.25 28.87
CA ASN A 441 -2.15 4.29 29.71
C ASN A 441 -1.31 2.99 29.86
N PRO A 442 -0.68 2.76 31.02
CA PRO A 442 0.15 1.58 31.26
C PRO A 442 -0.58 0.24 31.10
N GLU A 443 -1.92 0.22 31.20
CA GLU A 443 -2.73 -1.00 31.05
C GLU A 443 -3.26 -1.20 29.61
N ALA A 444 -2.96 -0.30 28.67
CA ALA A 444 -3.45 -0.38 27.30
C ALA A 444 -3.01 -1.66 26.56
N GLU A 445 -3.97 -2.44 26.08
CA GLU A 445 -3.74 -3.58 25.20
C GLU A 445 -3.70 -3.13 23.74
N ILE A 446 -2.56 -3.34 23.09
CA ILE A 446 -2.31 -2.84 21.74
C ILE A 446 -2.20 -4.02 20.78
N PHE A 447 -2.92 -3.93 19.67
CA PHE A 447 -2.93 -4.90 18.59
C PHE A 447 -2.37 -4.28 17.31
N ALA A 448 -1.91 -5.08 16.35
CA ALA A 448 -1.53 -4.62 15.00
C ALA A 448 -1.95 -5.65 13.95
N TRP A 449 -2.26 -5.19 12.73
CA TRP A 449 -2.42 -6.09 11.59
C TRP A 449 -1.15 -6.90 11.33
N SER A 450 -1.31 -8.18 10.98
CA SER A 450 -0.20 -9.12 10.94
C SER A 450 0.64 -9.07 9.68
N ASP A 451 0.14 -8.52 8.57
CA ASP A 451 0.65 -8.82 7.24
C ASP A 451 2.12 -8.41 7.05
N MET A 452 2.50 -7.25 7.57
CA MET A 452 3.87 -6.76 7.52
C MET A 452 4.82 -7.47 8.51
N LEU A 453 4.27 -8.30 9.40
CA LEU A 453 4.95 -9.12 10.39
C LEU A 453 4.88 -10.63 10.10
N ASP A 454 4.16 -11.05 9.07
CA ASP A 454 3.85 -12.46 8.81
C ASP A 454 4.60 -12.98 7.57
N PRO A 455 5.51 -13.97 7.72
CA PRO A 455 6.25 -14.54 6.59
C PRO A 455 5.35 -15.31 5.61
N ASN A 456 4.13 -15.67 6.02
CA ASN A 456 3.13 -16.28 5.15
C ASN A 456 2.28 -15.24 4.41
N HIS A 457 2.59 -13.95 4.58
CA HIS A 457 1.85 -12.84 4.01
C HIS A 457 2.79 -11.80 3.35
N ASN A 458 2.93 -10.60 3.92
CA ASN A 458 3.68 -9.49 3.32
C ASN A 458 5.10 -9.30 3.91
N ALA A 459 5.48 -10.04 4.97
CA ALA A 459 6.82 -9.95 5.57
C ALA A 459 7.88 -10.73 4.78
N ARG A 460 8.19 -10.23 3.58
CA ARG A 460 9.09 -10.85 2.60
C ARG A 460 9.91 -9.83 1.83
N ALA A 461 10.85 -10.31 1.02
CA ALA A 461 11.60 -9.51 0.05
C ALA A 461 10.70 -9.07 -1.12
N ASP A 462 11.19 -8.08 -1.88
CA ASP A 462 10.57 -7.56 -3.11
C ASP A 462 9.11 -7.10 -2.95
N TYR A 463 8.77 -6.61 -1.76
CA TYR A 463 7.45 -6.04 -1.50
C TYR A 463 7.37 -4.61 -2.04
N TYR A 464 6.76 -4.46 -3.22
CA TYR A 464 6.53 -3.16 -3.88
C TYR A 464 7.83 -2.32 -3.95
N LEU A 465 7.80 -1.09 -3.43
CA LEU A 465 8.85 -0.08 -3.55
C LEU A 465 9.76 -0.04 -2.31
N VAL A 466 9.73 -1.10 -1.49
CA VAL A 466 10.54 -1.18 -0.28
C VAL A 466 11.99 -1.46 -0.65
N ASP A 467 12.89 -0.59 -0.20
CA ASP A 467 14.32 -0.78 -0.34
C ASP A 467 14.84 -1.63 0.84
N GLY A 468 14.88 -2.94 0.62
CA GLY A 468 15.18 -3.96 1.61
C GLY A 468 14.10 -5.04 1.64
N ASP A 469 13.98 -5.72 2.78
CA ASP A 469 12.98 -6.76 3.00
C ASP A 469 12.38 -6.67 4.41
N TYR A 470 11.17 -7.22 4.57
CA TYR A 470 10.47 -7.31 5.84
C TYR A 470 10.65 -8.67 6.54
N THR A 471 11.51 -9.55 6.03
CA THR A 471 11.71 -10.87 6.62
C THR A 471 12.24 -10.70 8.05
N GLY A 472 11.62 -11.37 9.01
CA GLY A 472 12.02 -11.29 10.42
C GLY A 472 11.54 -10.03 11.14
N SER A 473 10.69 -9.19 10.54
CA SER A 473 10.16 -7.97 11.19
C SER A 473 9.47 -8.25 12.54
N TRP A 474 8.81 -9.39 12.68
CA TRP A 474 8.18 -9.85 13.93
C TRP A 474 9.16 -10.10 15.09
N LEU A 475 10.46 -10.18 14.84
CA LEU A 475 11.49 -10.33 15.88
C LEU A 475 11.81 -9.00 16.58
N HIS A 476 11.32 -7.89 16.05
CA HIS A 476 11.66 -6.53 16.46
C HIS A 476 10.49 -5.76 17.06
N VAL A 477 9.40 -6.43 17.43
CA VAL A 477 8.21 -5.83 18.05
C VAL A 477 8.06 -6.29 19.52
N PRO A 478 7.32 -5.53 20.36
CA PRO A 478 7.09 -5.91 21.76
C PRO A 478 6.37 -7.25 21.87
N ARG A 479 6.80 -8.13 22.77
CA ARG A 479 6.21 -9.47 22.96
C ARG A 479 4.75 -9.45 23.42
N GLU A 480 4.31 -8.34 24.03
CA GLU A 480 2.95 -8.13 24.49
C GLU A 480 1.97 -7.71 23.39
N LEU A 481 2.48 -7.32 22.21
CA LEU A 481 1.69 -6.89 21.07
C LEU A 481 0.72 -8.01 20.65
N GLY A 482 -0.55 -7.68 20.51
CA GLY A 482 -1.54 -8.58 19.91
C GLY A 482 -1.43 -8.56 18.39
N ILE A 483 -1.54 -9.73 17.76
CA ILE A 483 -1.40 -9.85 16.30
C ILE A 483 -2.74 -10.19 15.67
N VAL A 484 -3.19 -9.33 14.75
CA VAL A 484 -4.46 -9.50 14.03
C VAL A 484 -4.20 -10.15 12.66
N THR A 485 -4.40 -11.46 12.57
CA THR A 485 -4.20 -12.24 11.34
C THR A 485 -5.43 -12.18 10.43
N TRP A 486 -5.24 -11.89 9.15
CA TRP A 486 -6.37 -11.67 8.22
C TRP A 486 -6.28 -12.39 6.88
N TYR A 487 -5.19 -13.10 6.58
CA TYR A 487 -5.07 -13.83 5.32
C TYR A 487 -5.68 -15.24 5.39
N TYR A 488 -6.93 -15.39 4.93
CA TYR A 488 -7.70 -16.63 5.08
C TYR A 488 -6.99 -17.89 4.54
N GLN A 489 -6.36 -17.81 3.37
CA GLN A 489 -5.70 -18.96 2.74
C GLN A 489 -4.50 -19.47 3.54
N LYS A 490 -3.89 -18.60 4.35
CA LYS A 490 -2.71 -18.89 5.18
C LYS A 490 -2.98 -18.85 6.68
N ARG A 491 -4.26 -18.78 7.07
CA ARG A 491 -4.66 -18.60 8.46
C ARG A 491 -4.02 -19.58 9.42
N ARG A 492 -3.92 -20.87 9.06
CA ARG A 492 -3.35 -21.91 9.92
C ARG A 492 -1.84 -21.70 10.08
N GLU A 493 -1.13 -21.45 8.98
CA GLU A 493 0.30 -21.18 9.00
C GLU A 493 0.64 -19.89 9.78
N SER A 494 -0.10 -18.81 9.53
CA SER A 494 0.04 -17.52 10.22
C SER A 494 -0.22 -17.63 11.72
N LEU A 495 -1.34 -18.25 12.11
CA LEU A 495 -1.69 -18.43 13.51
C LEU A 495 -0.67 -19.30 14.24
N ALA A 496 -0.26 -20.42 13.64
CA ALA A 496 0.76 -21.29 14.20
C ALA A 496 2.10 -20.57 14.37
N HIS A 497 2.50 -19.74 13.39
CA HIS A 497 3.73 -18.96 13.45
C HIS A 497 3.74 -18.02 14.67
N PHE A 498 2.75 -17.14 14.80
CA PHE A 498 2.72 -16.18 15.90
C PHE A 498 2.50 -16.84 17.27
N SER A 499 1.64 -17.86 17.33
CA SER A 499 1.41 -18.65 18.54
C SER A 499 2.70 -19.33 19.03
N SER A 500 3.51 -19.90 18.12
CA SER A 500 4.79 -20.54 18.46
C SER A 500 5.82 -19.56 19.05
N LEU A 501 5.67 -18.28 18.76
CA LEU A 501 6.50 -17.18 19.26
C LEU A 501 5.95 -16.54 20.53
N GLY A 502 4.82 -17.04 21.05
CA GLY A 502 4.18 -16.58 22.29
C GLY A 502 3.27 -15.36 22.14
N PHE A 503 2.98 -14.91 20.90
CA PHE A 503 2.07 -13.79 20.68
C PHE A 503 0.62 -14.18 20.92
N ARG A 504 -0.17 -13.22 21.40
CA ARG A 504 -1.63 -13.33 21.40
C ARG A 504 -2.15 -13.06 20.00
N THR A 505 -3.07 -13.88 19.52
CA THR A 505 -3.61 -13.76 18.15
C THR A 505 -5.10 -13.48 18.14
N LEU A 506 -5.53 -12.67 17.19
CA LEU A 506 -6.92 -12.34 16.91
C LEU A 506 -7.15 -12.46 15.40
N ALA A 507 -8.27 -13.03 14.97
CA ALA A 507 -8.57 -13.16 13.54
C ALA A 507 -9.38 -11.96 13.01
N GLY A 508 -8.92 -11.31 11.92
CA GLY A 508 -9.76 -10.45 11.09
C GLY A 508 -10.49 -11.31 10.06
N ALA A 509 -11.74 -11.65 10.34
CA ALA A 509 -12.32 -12.91 9.85
C ALA A 509 -13.46 -12.79 8.83
N TYR A 510 -14.17 -11.67 8.81
CA TYR A 510 -15.10 -11.37 7.71
C TYR A 510 -14.32 -10.63 6.61
N TYR A 511 -14.65 -10.87 5.34
CA TYR A 511 -13.99 -10.21 4.19
C TYR A 511 -15.02 -9.96 3.08
N ASP A 512 -16.11 -9.27 3.44
CA ASP A 512 -17.19 -8.83 2.53
C ASP A 512 -17.87 -9.97 1.74
N GLY A 513 -17.83 -11.20 2.27
CA GLY A 513 -18.45 -12.38 1.68
C GLY A 513 -19.98 -12.29 1.66
N ASP A 514 -20.62 -13.23 0.96
CA ASP A 514 -22.08 -13.37 0.94
C ASP A 514 -22.57 -14.40 1.98
N ASP A 515 -21.64 -15.02 2.71
CA ASP A 515 -21.88 -15.99 3.78
C ASP A 515 -20.82 -15.88 4.90
N LEU A 516 -20.90 -16.79 5.88
CA LEU A 516 -20.01 -16.87 7.03
C LEU A 516 -19.03 -18.07 6.99
N GLU A 517 -18.80 -18.68 5.82
CA GLU A 517 -17.87 -19.83 5.71
C GLU A 517 -16.43 -19.42 6.02
N ASN A 518 -16.04 -18.20 5.66
CA ASN A 518 -14.73 -17.64 6.00
C ASN A 518 -14.57 -17.47 7.54
N PRO A 519 -15.48 -16.78 8.26
CA PRO A 519 -15.50 -16.78 9.73
C PRO A 519 -15.48 -18.17 10.39
N ARG A 520 -16.26 -19.14 9.90
CA ARG A 520 -16.23 -20.53 10.43
C ARG A 520 -14.83 -21.14 10.31
N GLY A 521 -14.21 -21.02 9.14
CA GLY A 521 -12.86 -21.53 8.93
C GLY A 521 -11.79 -20.84 9.79
N TRP A 522 -11.99 -19.57 10.17
CA TRP A 522 -11.12 -18.89 11.15
C TRP A 522 -11.30 -19.45 12.55
N LEU A 523 -12.53 -19.68 12.99
CA LEU A 523 -12.79 -20.26 14.31
C LEU A 523 -12.14 -21.64 14.47
N GLU A 524 -12.26 -22.51 13.46
CA GLU A 524 -11.58 -23.80 13.44
C GLU A 524 -10.05 -23.66 13.58
N ALA A 525 -9.45 -22.69 12.88
CA ALA A 525 -8.01 -22.48 12.93
C ALA A 525 -7.55 -21.87 14.27
N LEU A 526 -8.36 -21.01 14.88
CA LEU A 526 -8.08 -20.44 16.20
C LEU A 526 -8.17 -21.50 17.31
N ASP A 527 -9.03 -22.52 17.17
CA ASP A 527 -9.19 -23.59 18.17
C ASP A 527 -7.94 -24.50 18.26
N GLU A 528 -7.12 -24.51 17.21
CA GLU A 528 -5.92 -25.36 17.10
C GLU A 528 -4.66 -24.73 17.70
N VAL A 529 -4.68 -23.44 18.04
CA VAL A 529 -3.48 -22.73 18.52
C VAL A 529 -3.66 -22.18 19.94
N PRO A 530 -2.67 -22.32 20.83
CA PRO A 530 -2.69 -21.62 22.11
C PRO A 530 -2.53 -20.10 21.89
N GLY A 531 -2.97 -19.29 22.85
CA GLY A 531 -2.79 -17.84 22.78
C GLY A 531 -3.76 -17.10 21.85
N ALA A 532 -4.64 -17.80 21.12
CA ALA A 532 -5.77 -17.16 20.44
C ALA A 532 -6.72 -16.52 21.47
N VAL A 533 -7.01 -15.23 21.27
CA VAL A 533 -7.82 -14.39 22.17
C VAL A 533 -9.08 -13.86 21.53
N GLY A 534 -9.21 -13.89 20.20
CA GLY A 534 -10.36 -13.26 19.58
C GLY A 534 -10.56 -13.45 18.11
N ILE A 535 -11.68 -12.88 17.66
CA ILE A 535 -12.11 -12.82 16.28
C ILE A 535 -12.85 -11.50 16.06
N MET A 536 -12.75 -10.94 14.86
CA MET A 536 -13.35 -9.67 14.48
C MET A 536 -14.10 -9.78 13.16
N TYR A 537 -15.31 -9.21 13.13
CA TYR A 537 -16.05 -8.95 11.90
C TYR A 537 -15.39 -7.79 11.16
N THR A 538 -14.66 -8.09 10.09
CA THR A 538 -13.92 -7.10 9.28
C THR A 538 -14.63 -6.87 7.94
N THR A 539 -14.95 -5.63 7.60
CA THR A 539 -15.60 -5.31 6.32
C THR A 539 -14.93 -4.08 5.71
N TRP A 540 -14.63 -4.13 4.42
CA TRP A 540 -14.06 -3.03 3.66
C TRP A 540 -15.09 -2.39 2.73
N GLN A 541 -16.24 -3.05 2.52
CA GLN A 541 -17.35 -2.59 1.70
C GLN A 541 -18.55 -2.09 2.51
N ASN A 542 -18.44 -2.04 3.84
CA ASN A 542 -19.54 -1.70 4.76
C ASN A 542 -20.73 -2.68 4.67
N LYS A 543 -20.46 -3.96 4.41
CA LYS A 543 -21.48 -5.02 4.40
C LYS A 543 -21.70 -5.50 5.83
N TYR A 544 -22.80 -5.05 6.45
CA TYR A 544 -23.16 -5.42 7.84
C TYR A 544 -24.37 -6.34 7.94
N ASP A 545 -24.92 -6.78 6.81
CA ASP A 545 -26.14 -7.62 6.78
C ASP A 545 -25.97 -8.96 7.53
N LEU A 546 -24.74 -9.46 7.63
CA LEU A 546 -24.40 -10.71 8.33
C LEU A 546 -23.82 -10.49 9.74
N LEU A 547 -23.88 -9.27 10.27
CA LEU A 547 -23.27 -8.93 11.56
C LEU A 547 -23.94 -9.68 12.71
N ALA A 548 -25.27 -9.80 12.68
CA ALA A 548 -26.05 -10.50 13.69
C ALA A 548 -25.67 -12.00 13.72
N GLU A 549 -25.72 -12.66 12.57
CA GLU A 549 -25.38 -14.08 12.41
C GLU A 549 -23.92 -14.35 12.77
N PHE A 550 -23.01 -13.42 12.46
CA PHE A 550 -21.63 -13.52 12.91
C PHE A 550 -21.52 -13.45 14.43
N GLY A 551 -22.22 -12.49 15.06
CA GLY A 551 -22.23 -12.37 16.52
C GLY A 551 -22.71 -13.64 17.19
N ASP A 552 -23.81 -14.22 16.71
CA ASP A 552 -24.33 -15.50 17.20
C ASP A 552 -23.34 -16.65 17.00
N LEU A 553 -22.65 -16.67 15.86
CA LEU A 553 -21.64 -17.69 15.55
C LEU A 553 -20.44 -17.66 16.52
N VAL A 554 -20.00 -16.48 16.95
CA VAL A 554 -18.79 -16.32 17.78
C VAL A 554 -19.06 -16.25 19.28
N SER A 555 -20.32 -16.01 19.68
CA SER A 555 -20.72 -15.81 21.07
C SER A 555 -21.40 -17.03 21.69
N ASN A 556 -21.94 -17.93 20.89
CA ASN A 556 -22.56 -19.17 21.38
C ASN A 556 -21.54 -20.32 21.44
N PRO A 557 -21.62 -21.22 22.44
CA PRO A 557 -20.84 -22.46 22.44
C PRO A 557 -21.16 -23.26 21.16
N ARG A 558 -20.13 -23.65 20.40
CA ARG A 558 -20.29 -24.44 19.17
C ARG A 558 -20.35 -25.95 19.45
#